data_AF-A0A6C0IXK6-F1
#
_entry.id   AF-A0A6C0IXK6-F1
#
_cell.length_a   1.000
_cell.length_b   1.000
_cell.length_c   1.000
_cell.angle_alpha   90.00
_cell.angle_beta   90.00
_cell.angle_gamma   90.00
#
_symmetry.space_group_name_H-M   'P 1'
#
loop_
_entity.id
_entity.type
_entity.pdbx_description
1 polymer ?
#
loop_
_entity_poly.entity_id
_entity_poly.type
_entity_poly.pdbx_seq_one_letter_code
_entity_poly.pdbx_strand_id
1 'polypeptide(L)'
;MDFAESSSSSSNSSDEIFIKNGKLKCSHCDKTFLKKEYLEKHMKKSCKMLINFNNIYDFKQCKLAKDIYKNKEAGEIYIIQTDYLNYNYFKIGISTNLESRITQYRCGNTYEPRLYYYIPCRNVRGIDNELNIGLSQFNVKREIFTGDIEIIKNKIVSIVQSKYPNDNVVAYEPEIKLGDFTECVHCKKCFFNSISLSKHFAECEEYRESLNKFNTTNTHICKYCHILFARNSSLQRHINNRCKIRNGELQKCEMQKDELQKKNDALVIHIEKLINEIAIFETNNINNTIK
;
A
#
# COMPACT_ATOMS: atom_id res chain seq x y z
N MET A 1 49.41 -20.12 19.08
CA MET A 1 48.88 -20.86 17.92
C MET A 1 47.66 -20.10 17.46
N ASP A 2 47.91 -19.16 16.55
CA ASP A 2 46.89 -18.43 15.82
C ASP A 2 46.22 -19.36 14.82
N PHE A 3 44.89 -19.42 14.82
CA PHE A 3 44.14 -19.85 13.65
C PHE A 3 42.86 -19.02 13.51
N ALA A 4 43.05 -17.94 12.76
CA ALA A 4 42.19 -17.41 11.71
C ALA A 4 40.68 -17.25 11.99
N GLU A 5 40.31 -15.98 12.18
CA GLU A 5 39.07 -15.42 11.64
C GLU A 5 38.95 -15.75 10.15
N SER A 6 37.86 -16.42 9.77
CA SER A 6 37.37 -16.41 8.39
C SER A 6 36.03 -15.69 8.36
N SER A 7 36.11 -14.37 8.25
CA SER A 7 35.07 -13.50 7.76
C SER A 7 34.67 -13.93 6.34
N SER A 8 33.50 -14.56 6.22
CA SER A 8 32.82 -14.71 4.92
C SER A 8 31.63 -13.77 4.88
N SER A 9 31.94 -12.53 4.50
CA SER A 9 30.98 -11.60 3.91
C SER A 9 30.34 -12.24 2.68
N SER A 10 29.08 -12.63 2.79
CA SER A 10 28.19 -12.80 1.63
C SER A 10 26.78 -12.37 2.01
N SER A 11 26.59 -11.05 2.03
CA SER A 11 25.28 -10.41 2.04
C SER A 11 24.58 -10.65 0.69
N ASN A 12 24.08 -11.86 0.46
CA ASN A 12 23.15 -12.16 -0.65
C ASN A 12 21.82 -12.65 -0.06
N SER A 13 21.14 -11.75 0.66
CA SER A 13 19.74 -11.94 1.02
C SER A 13 18.90 -11.53 -0.19
N SER A 14 18.83 -12.39 -1.21
CA SER A 14 17.81 -12.20 -2.24
C SER A 14 16.46 -12.43 -1.55
N ASP A 15 15.71 -11.35 -1.30
CA ASP A 15 14.31 -11.38 -0.82
C ASP A 15 13.33 -11.98 -1.87
N GLU A 16 13.89 -12.62 -2.91
CA GLU A 16 13.20 -13.38 -3.93
C GLU A 16 12.75 -14.74 -3.37
N ILE A 17 11.52 -15.13 -3.70
CA ILE A 17 10.96 -16.43 -3.34
C ILE A 17 11.41 -17.44 -4.40
N PHE A 18 12.19 -18.43 -3.96
CA PHE A 18 12.69 -19.48 -4.85
C PHE A 18 11.57 -20.38 -5.38
N ILE A 19 11.64 -20.68 -6.68
CA ILE A 19 10.74 -21.64 -7.34
C ILE A 19 11.51 -22.95 -7.56
N LYS A 20 10.97 -24.07 -7.07
CA LYS A 20 11.50 -25.43 -7.28
C LYS A 20 10.42 -26.29 -7.92
N ASN A 21 10.68 -26.83 -9.11
CA ASN A 21 9.74 -27.67 -9.87
C ASN A 21 8.35 -27.02 -10.04
N GLY A 22 8.32 -25.72 -10.37
CA GLY A 22 7.08 -24.96 -10.53
C GLY A 22 6.33 -24.64 -9.23
N LYS A 23 6.92 -24.92 -8.06
CA LYS A 23 6.34 -24.62 -6.74
C LYS A 23 7.19 -23.61 -5.98
N LEU A 24 6.54 -22.73 -5.23
CA LEU A 24 7.18 -21.76 -4.36
C LEU A 24 7.77 -22.48 -3.15
N LYS A 25 9.09 -22.37 -2.93
CA LYS A 25 9.79 -23.01 -1.81
C LYS A 25 9.83 -22.06 -0.62
N CYS A 26 9.55 -22.57 0.58
CA CYS A 26 9.79 -21.82 1.80
C CYS A 26 11.30 -21.59 2.02
N SER A 27 11.67 -20.38 2.44
CA SER A 27 13.06 -20.03 2.78
C SER A 27 13.56 -20.63 4.10
N HIS A 28 12.67 -21.22 4.90
CA HIS A 28 12.96 -21.67 6.26
C HIS A 28 12.65 -23.14 6.52
N CYS A 29 12.05 -23.84 5.55
CA CYS A 29 11.83 -25.29 5.63
C CYS A 29 11.72 -25.88 4.22
N ASP A 30 11.67 -27.21 4.10
CA ASP A 30 11.63 -27.90 2.81
C ASP A 30 10.24 -27.94 2.15
N LYS A 31 9.23 -27.31 2.75
CA LYS A 31 7.88 -27.27 2.20
C LYS A 31 7.82 -26.42 0.93
N THR A 32 6.99 -26.86 -0.01
CA THR A 32 6.73 -26.19 -1.29
C THR A 32 5.23 -26.00 -1.50
N PHE A 33 4.86 -24.94 -2.23
CA PHE A 33 3.47 -24.49 -2.35
C PHE A 33 3.13 -24.15 -3.79
N LEU A 34 1.91 -24.50 -4.21
CA LEU A 34 1.41 -24.20 -5.56
C LEU A 34 1.01 -22.73 -5.74
N LYS A 35 0.65 -22.06 -4.65
CA LYS A 35 0.12 -20.69 -4.66
C LYS A 35 0.82 -19.85 -3.60
N LYS A 36 1.02 -18.57 -3.89
CA LYS A 36 1.68 -17.62 -2.97
C LYS A 36 0.93 -17.47 -1.66
N GLU A 37 -0.40 -17.49 -1.72
CA GLU A 37 -1.28 -17.39 -0.56
C GLU A 37 -1.05 -18.55 0.44
N TYR A 38 -0.75 -19.74 -0.09
CA TYR A 38 -0.48 -20.91 0.75
C TYR A 38 0.90 -20.83 1.41
N LEU A 39 1.92 -20.35 0.69
CA LEU A 39 3.23 -20.10 1.30
C LEU A 39 3.13 -19.00 2.36
N GLU A 40 2.44 -17.90 2.06
CA GLU A 40 2.27 -16.77 2.98
C GLU A 40 1.55 -17.22 4.27
N LYS A 41 0.45 -17.96 4.14
CA LYS A 41 -0.26 -18.55 5.28
C LYS A 41 0.63 -19.50 6.08
N HIS A 42 1.43 -20.33 5.41
CA HIS A 42 2.37 -21.22 6.08
C HIS A 42 3.40 -20.44 6.92
N MET A 43 3.98 -19.38 6.37
CA MET A 43 4.99 -18.57 7.05
C MET A 43 4.42 -17.82 8.27
N LYS A 44 3.20 -17.32 8.17
CA LYS A 44 2.50 -16.65 9.27
C LYS A 44 2.03 -17.64 10.36
N LYS A 45 1.44 -18.78 9.99
CA LYS A 45 0.82 -19.71 10.95
C LYS A 45 1.75 -20.77 11.54
N SER A 46 2.76 -21.24 10.81
CA SER A 46 3.39 -22.54 11.15
C SER A 46 4.90 -22.63 10.89
N CYS A 47 5.50 -21.66 10.20
CA CYS A 47 6.94 -21.68 9.90
C CYS A 47 7.73 -20.70 10.77
N LYS A 48 8.94 -20.33 10.39
CA LYS A 48 9.60 -19.15 10.96
C LYS A 48 8.92 -17.88 10.43
N MET A 49 8.44 -17.04 11.35
CA MET A 49 7.84 -15.74 10.98
C MET A 49 8.92 -14.79 10.44
N LEU A 50 8.59 -14.05 9.38
CA LEU A 50 9.47 -13.02 8.84
C LEU A 50 9.41 -11.76 9.70
N ILE A 51 10.54 -11.07 9.82
CA ILE A 51 10.70 -9.86 10.63
C ILE A 51 9.71 -8.77 10.21
N ASN A 52 9.42 -8.70 8.91
CA ASN A 52 8.60 -7.66 8.31
C ASN A 52 7.09 -7.91 8.42
N PHE A 53 6.64 -9.03 8.98
CA PHE A 53 5.20 -9.27 9.15
C PHE A 53 4.64 -8.40 10.27
N ASN A 54 3.69 -7.56 9.90
CA ASN A 54 2.94 -6.65 10.74
C ASN A 54 1.47 -6.64 10.26
N ASN A 55 0.52 -6.35 11.13
CA ASN A 55 -0.91 -6.38 10.82
C ASN A 55 -1.33 -7.72 10.17
N ILE A 56 -0.97 -8.83 10.82
CA ILE A 56 -1.08 -10.19 10.26
C ILE A 56 -2.53 -10.68 10.26
N TYR A 57 -3.30 -10.29 11.27
CA TYR A 57 -4.59 -10.90 11.57
C TYR A 57 -5.76 -10.06 11.08
N ASP A 58 -6.79 -10.76 10.62
CA ASP A 58 -8.11 -10.20 10.35
C ASP A 58 -9.10 -10.71 11.40
N PHE A 59 -9.69 -9.79 12.16
CA PHE A 59 -10.61 -10.14 13.23
C PHE A 59 -12.04 -9.83 12.79
N LYS A 60 -12.88 -10.88 12.75
CA LYS A 60 -14.31 -10.70 12.52
C LYS A 60 -14.96 -10.20 13.80
N GLN A 61 -15.55 -9.01 13.73
CA GLN A 61 -16.20 -8.36 14.87
C GLN A 61 -17.24 -9.26 15.56
N CYS A 62 -18.03 -10.01 14.78
CA CYS A 62 -19.01 -10.96 15.31
C CYS A 62 -18.44 -12.14 16.11
N LYS A 63 -17.11 -12.36 16.08
CA LYS A 63 -16.42 -13.37 16.87
C LYS A 63 -15.74 -12.80 18.12
N LEU A 64 -15.75 -11.47 18.31
CA LEU A 64 -15.11 -10.81 19.45
C LEU A 64 -16.08 -10.70 20.63
N ALA A 65 -15.55 -10.75 21.85
CA ALA A 65 -16.37 -10.86 23.06
C ALA A 65 -17.27 -9.65 23.28
N LYS A 66 -16.80 -8.45 22.93
CA LYS A 66 -17.60 -7.22 23.00
C LYS A 66 -18.85 -7.30 22.13
N ASP A 67 -18.74 -7.90 20.95
CA ASP A 67 -19.90 -8.05 20.06
C ASP A 67 -20.81 -9.19 20.51
N ILE A 68 -20.24 -10.30 20.98
CA ILE A 68 -21.00 -11.47 21.46
C ILE A 68 -21.80 -11.14 22.73
N TYR A 69 -21.16 -10.50 23.73
CA TYR A 69 -21.75 -10.29 25.05
C TYR A 69 -22.31 -8.88 25.28
N LYS A 70 -21.99 -7.93 24.40
CA LYS A 70 -22.43 -6.51 24.51
C LYS A 70 -22.11 -5.87 25.88
N ASN A 71 -20.97 -6.23 26.48
CA ASN A 71 -20.50 -5.74 27.78
C ASN A 71 -19.07 -5.16 27.69
N LYS A 72 -18.77 -4.14 28.51
CA LYS A 72 -17.45 -3.50 28.62
C LYS A 72 -16.38 -4.37 29.28
N GLU A 73 -16.79 -5.28 30.18
CA GLU A 73 -15.87 -6.23 30.82
C GLU A 73 -15.56 -7.44 29.94
N ALA A 74 -16.27 -7.58 28.83
CA ALA A 74 -16.05 -8.66 27.87
C ALA A 74 -14.71 -8.46 27.17
N GLY A 75 -14.04 -9.58 26.93
CA GLY A 75 -12.75 -9.60 26.26
C GLY A 75 -12.34 -10.99 25.84
N GLU A 76 -11.11 -11.11 25.39
CA GLU A 76 -10.55 -12.33 24.85
C GLU A 76 -9.48 -12.87 25.80
N ILE A 77 -9.55 -14.17 26.05
CA ILE A 77 -8.42 -14.97 26.50
C ILE A 77 -7.69 -15.43 25.24
N TYR A 78 -6.41 -15.13 25.10
CA TYR A 78 -5.65 -15.43 23.88
C TYR A 78 -4.39 -16.25 24.20
N ILE A 79 -4.04 -17.12 23.26
CA ILE A 79 -2.85 -17.96 23.31
C ILE A 79 -1.92 -17.55 22.18
N ILE A 80 -0.77 -17.01 22.53
CA ILE A 80 0.23 -16.52 21.59
C ILE A 80 1.57 -17.20 21.80
N GLN A 81 2.42 -17.17 20.78
CA GLN A 81 3.82 -17.53 20.86
C GLN A 81 4.66 -16.31 20.50
N THR A 82 5.51 -15.90 21.45
CA THR A 82 6.47 -14.80 21.29
C THR A 82 7.90 -15.30 21.12
N ASP A 83 8.17 -16.53 21.54
CA ASP A 83 9.45 -17.22 21.38
C ASP A 83 9.34 -18.26 20.25
N TYR A 84 10.04 -18.01 19.15
CA TYR A 84 10.00 -18.87 17.95
C TYR A 84 11.05 -19.98 17.96
N LEU A 85 11.94 -20.04 18.96
CA LEU A 85 12.90 -21.12 19.13
C LEU A 85 12.27 -22.30 19.88
N ASN A 86 11.36 -22.01 20.80
CA ASN A 86 10.70 -23.01 21.63
C ASN A 86 9.24 -23.18 21.19
N TYR A 87 8.97 -24.15 20.32
CA TYR A 87 7.65 -24.34 19.67
C TYR A 87 6.50 -24.72 20.61
N ASN A 88 6.82 -25.22 21.80
CA ASN A 88 5.86 -25.67 22.81
C ASN A 88 5.68 -24.66 23.95
N TYR A 89 6.19 -23.43 23.83
CA TYR A 89 6.02 -22.38 24.84
C TYR A 89 5.05 -21.32 24.36
N PHE A 90 4.06 -21.03 25.21
CA PHE A 90 2.98 -20.12 24.91
C PHE A 90 2.83 -19.08 25.99
N LYS A 91 2.45 -17.88 25.59
CA LYS A 91 1.94 -16.86 26.48
C LYS A 91 0.43 -16.86 26.43
N ILE A 92 -0.19 -16.99 27.58
CA ILE A 92 -1.65 -16.90 27.73
C ILE A 92 -1.93 -15.54 28.37
N GLY A 93 -2.78 -14.75 27.74
CA GLY A 93 -3.14 -13.43 28.22
C GLY A 93 -4.62 -13.15 28.09
N ILE A 94 -5.04 -12.07 28.75
CA ILE A 94 -6.39 -11.53 28.69
C ILE A 94 -6.36 -10.09 28.19
N SER A 95 -7.37 -9.67 27.43
CA SER A 95 -7.53 -8.29 26.97
C SER A 95 -9.00 -8.00 26.69
N THR A 96 -9.45 -6.76 26.88
CA THR A 96 -10.76 -6.30 26.38
C THR A 96 -10.67 -5.74 24.96
N ASN A 97 -9.46 -5.71 24.37
CA ASN A 97 -9.21 -5.31 23.00
C ASN A 97 -8.05 -6.16 22.46
N LEU A 98 -8.37 -7.34 21.94
CA LEU A 98 -7.36 -8.25 21.38
C LEU A 98 -6.59 -7.60 20.22
N GLU A 99 -7.30 -6.94 19.29
CA GLU A 99 -6.70 -6.38 18.07
C GLU A 99 -5.58 -5.39 18.41
N SER A 100 -5.87 -4.42 19.28
CA SER A 100 -4.86 -3.46 19.75
C SER A 100 -3.78 -4.14 20.58
N ARG A 101 -4.09 -5.21 21.30
CA ARG A 101 -3.11 -5.89 22.16
C ARG A 101 -2.08 -6.65 21.34
N ILE A 102 -2.48 -7.33 20.26
CA ILE A 102 -1.57 -8.09 19.39
C ILE A 102 -0.57 -7.18 18.69
N THR A 103 -0.99 -6.01 18.21
CA THR A 103 -0.13 -5.02 17.54
C THR A 103 0.87 -4.32 18.48
N GLN A 104 0.61 -4.34 19.80
CA GLN A 104 1.48 -3.74 20.82
C GLN A 104 2.61 -4.67 21.28
N TYR A 105 2.51 -5.97 21.02
CA TYR A 105 3.61 -6.87 21.32
C TYR A 105 4.86 -6.45 20.53
N ARG A 106 6.02 -6.57 21.14
CA ARG A 106 7.31 -6.45 20.46
C ARG A 106 8.00 -7.77 20.68
N CYS A 107 7.93 -8.65 19.68
CA CYS A 107 8.70 -9.88 19.69
C CYS A 107 10.10 -9.53 19.20
N GLY A 108 11.16 -10.03 19.83
CA GLY A 108 12.53 -9.55 19.59
C GLY A 108 12.94 -9.47 18.11
N ASN A 109 12.33 -10.29 17.24
CA ASN A 109 12.58 -10.32 15.80
C ASN A 109 11.33 -10.13 14.93
N THR A 110 10.12 -9.85 15.45
CA THR A 110 8.90 -9.65 14.63
C THR A 110 7.98 -8.59 15.24
N TYR A 111 7.25 -7.85 14.41
CA TYR A 111 6.31 -6.84 14.90
C TYR A 111 5.15 -7.44 15.69
N GLU A 112 4.65 -8.60 15.29
CA GLU A 112 3.53 -9.27 15.94
C GLU A 112 3.89 -10.71 16.37
N PRO A 113 3.27 -11.22 17.44
CA PRO A 113 3.40 -12.61 17.87
C PRO A 113 2.58 -13.53 16.96
N ARG A 114 2.86 -14.83 17.03
CA ARG A 114 1.94 -15.83 16.48
C ARG A 114 0.74 -15.99 17.42
N LEU A 115 -0.46 -15.71 16.95
CA LEU A 115 -1.71 -15.98 17.64
C LEU A 115 -2.26 -17.34 17.18
N TYR A 116 -2.42 -18.26 18.12
CA TYR A 116 -2.99 -19.59 17.86
C TYR A 116 -4.50 -19.55 18.02
N TYR A 117 -4.96 -19.10 19.19
CA TYR A 117 -6.37 -19.10 19.55
C TYR A 117 -6.75 -17.85 20.33
N TYR A 118 -8.00 -17.44 20.19
CA TYR A 118 -8.66 -16.52 21.09
C TYR A 118 -10.04 -17.04 21.48
N ILE A 119 -10.41 -16.84 22.74
CA ILE A 119 -11.62 -17.38 23.36
C ILE A 119 -12.36 -16.19 23.97
N PRO A 120 -13.54 -15.83 23.44
CA PRO A 120 -14.37 -14.79 24.01
C PRO A 120 -14.82 -15.16 25.42
N CYS A 121 -14.77 -14.18 26.31
CA CYS A 121 -15.18 -14.32 27.69
C CYS A 121 -15.98 -13.09 28.12
N ARG A 122 -17.13 -13.30 28.76
CA ARG A 122 -18.03 -12.24 29.21
C ARG A 122 -17.40 -11.29 30.23
N ASN A 123 -16.48 -11.79 31.07
CA ASN A 123 -15.72 -10.99 32.02
C ASN A 123 -14.29 -11.55 32.16
N VAL A 124 -13.35 -10.94 31.43
CA VAL A 124 -11.94 -11.38 31.40
C VAL A 124 -11.18 -11.08 32.69
N ARG A 125 -11.59 -10.08 33.47
CA ARG A 125 -10.95 -9.80 34.77
C ARG A 125 -11.38 -10.79 35.83
N GLY A 126 -12.65 -11.22 35.76
CA GLY A 126 -13.22 -12.19 36.67
C GLY A 126 -12.57 -13.57 36.54
N ILE A 127 -12.26 -14.03 35.33
CA ILE A 127 -11.75 -15.39 35.05
C ILE A 127 -10.25 -15.59 35.37
N ASP A 128 -9.49 -14.51 35.64
CA ASP A 128 -8.02 -14.55 35.72
C ASP A 128 -7.51 -15.53 36.81
N ASN A 129 -8.16 -15.52 37.97
CA ASN A 129 -7.80 -16.43 39.07
C ASN A 129 -8.05 -17.91 38.70
N GLU A 130 -9.18 -18.21 38.06
CA GLU A 130 -9.48 -19.58 37.63
C GLU A 130 -8.53 -20.07 36.53
N LEU A 131 -8.07 -19.18 35.63
CA LEU A 131 -7.05 -19.52 34.66
C LEU A 131 -5.72 -19.84 35.35
N ASN A 132 -5.28 -19.00 36.29
CA ASN A 132 -4.03 -19.20 37.02
C ASN A 132 -4.02 -20.52 37.79
N ILE A 133 -5.12 -20.88 38.44
CA ILE A 133 -5.27 -22.16 39.16
C ILE A 133 -5.38 -23.33 38.17
N GLY A 134 -6.29 -23.23 37.20
CA GLY A 134 -6.66 -24.32 36.30
C GLY A 134 -5.58 -24.68 35.27
N LEU A 135 -4.63 -23.78 35.01
CA LEU A 135 -3.50 -23.98 34.10
C LEU A 135 -2.17 -24.17 34.82
N SER A 136 -2.16 -24.23 36.16
CA SER A 136 -0.96 -24.36 36.99
C SER A 136 -0.03 -25.51 36.55
N GLN A 137 -0.60 -26.64 36.14
CA GLN A 137 0.16 -27.81 35.64
C GLN A 137 0.97 -27.54 34.36
N PHE A 138 0.60 -26.53 33.57
CA PHE A 138 1.31 -26.13 32.35
C PHE A 138 2.25 -24.96 32.59
N ASN A 139 2.18 -24.32 33.76
CA ASN A 139 2.87 -23.07 34.04
C ASN A 139 4.37 -23.30 34.25
N VAL A 140 5.19 -22.58 33.50
CA VAL A 140 6.66 -22.59 33.66
C VAL A 140 7.12 -21.39 34.47
N LYS A 141 6.59 -20.21 34.15
CA LYS A 141 6.85 -18.94 34.84
C LYS A 141 5.71 -17.98 34.52
N ARG A 142 5.68 -16.83 35.18
CA ARG A 142 4.62 -15.81 35.00
C ARG A 142 4.21 -15.65 33.52
N GLU A 143 2.95 -15.93 33.25
CA GLU A 143 2.29 -15.83 31.93
C GLU A 143 2.83 -16.78 30.84
N ILE A 144 3.77 -17.67 31.15
CA ILE A 144 4.41 -18.59 30.19
C ILE A 144 4.06 -20.04 30.56
N PHE A 145 3.48 -20.72 29.59
CA PHE A 145 2.95 -22.07 29.70
C PHE A 145 3.61 -22.98 28.68
N THR A 146 3.74 -24.27 28.98
CA THR A 146 4.30 -25.29 28.09
C THR A 146 3.34 -26.47 27.93
N GLY A 147 3.37 -27.12 26.77
CA GLY A 147 2.60 -28.33 26.51
C GLY A 147 2.05 -28.40 25.09
N ASP A 148 1.06 -29.26 24.89
CA ASP A 148 0.31 -29.34 23.64
C ASP A 148 -0.74 -28.22 23.58
N ILE A 149 -0.76 -27.49 22.45
CA ILE A 149 -1.62 -26.32 22.25
C ILE A 149 -3.12 -26.67 22.28
N GLU A 150 -3.50 -27.85 21.77
CA GLU A 150 -4.89 -28.31 21.76
C GLU A 150 -5.34 -28.63 23.18
N ILE A 151 -4.48 -29.27 23.96
CA ILE A 151 -4.76 -29.58 25.38
C ILE A 151 -4.94 -28.29 26.17
N ILE A 152 -4.03 -27.32 26.02
CA ILE A 152 -4.12 -26.02 26.70
C ILE A 152 -5.41 -25.29 26.31
N LYS A 153 -5.70 -25.19 25.00
CA LYS A 153 -6.91 -24.57 24.47
C LYS A 153 -8.18 -25.19 25.07
N ASN A 154 -8.29 -26.52 25.03
CA ASN A 154 -9.46 -27.22 25.55
C ASN A 154 -9.61 -27.06 27.07
N LYS A 155 -8.50 -26.98 27.80
CA LYS A 155 -8.52 -26.70 29.24
C LYS A 155 -9.06 -25.29 29.52
N ILE A 156 -8.62 -24.27 28.77
CA ILE A 156 -9.15 -22.90 28.91
C ILE A 156 -10.66 -22.86 28.64
N VAL A 157 -11.11 -23.47 27.54
CA VAL A 157 -12.55 -23.54 27.21
C VAL A 157 -13.33 -24.18 28.36
N SER A 158 -12.82 -25.28 28.92
CA SER A 158 -13.46 -25.95 30.06
C SER A 158 -13.54 -25.08 31.31
N ILE A 159 -12.48 -24.31 31.62
CA ILE A 159 -12.46 -23.37 32.75
C ILE A 159 -13.52 -22.27 32.56
N VAL A 160 -13.58 -21.66 31.37
CA VAL A 160 -14.56 -20.61 31.06
C VAL A 160 -15.98 -21.16 31.12
N GLN A 161 -16.23 -22.32 30.52
CA GLN A 161 -17.54 -22.98 30.55
C GLN A 161 -17.97 -23.31 31.99
N SER A 162 -17.03 -23.70 32.85
CA SER A 162 -17.33 -24.02 34.25
C SER A 162 -17.73 -22.77 35.05
N LYS A 163 -17.09 -21.62 34.77
CA LYS A 163 -17.44 -20.34 35.42
C LYS A 163 -18.71 -19.71 34.84
N TYR A 164 -18.95 -19.90 33.53
CA TYR A 164 -20.07 -19.33 32.79
C TYR A 164 -20.82 -20.44 32.04
N PRO A 165 -21.58 -21.30 32.73
CA PRO A 165 -22.19 -22.51 32.13
C PRO A 165 -23.24 -22.21 31.06
N ASN A 166 -23.81 -21.01 31.05
CA ASN A 166 -24.80 -20.58 30.06
C ASN A 166 -24.19 -19.96 28.80
N ASP A 167 -22.88 -19.74 28.78
CA ASP A 167 -22.19 -19.19 27.62
C ASP A 167 -21.88 -20.30 26.62
N ASN A 168 -22.00 -20.01 25.31
CA ASN A 168 -21.49 -20.89 24.26
C ASN A 168 -20.00 -20.58 24.04
N VAL A 169 -19.13 -21.24 24.80
CA VAL A 169 -17.69 -20.96 24.75
C VAL A 169 -17.05 -21.67 23.56
N VAL A 170 -16.52 -20.88 22.63
CA VAL A 170 -15.83 -21.37 21.43
C VAL A 170 -14.44 -20.75 21.34
N ALA A 171 -13.44 -21.57 21.01
CA ALA A 171 -12.11 -21.11 20.65
C ALA A 171 -12.03 -20.83 19.15
N TYR A 172 -11.53 -19.66 18.77
CA TYR A 172 -11.38 -19.26 17.39
C TYR A 172 -9.90 -19.22 16.99
N GLU A 173 -9.61 -19.78 15.81
CA GLU A 173 -8.37 -19.46 15.11
C GLU A 173 -8.46 -18.08 14.46
N PRO A 174 -7.38 -17.28 14.47
CA PRO A 174 -7.39 -16.02 13.78
C PRO A 174 -7.33 -16.22 12.26
N GLU A 175 -8.02 -15.33 11.55
CA GLU A 175 -7.93 -15.23 10.10
C GLU A 175 -6.66 -14.45 9.75
N ILE A 176 -6.05 -14.79 8.62
CA ILE A 176 -4.74 -14.26 8.21
C ILE A 176 -4.96 -13.34 7.02
N LYS A 177 -4.53 -12.08 7.14
CA LYS A 177 -4.46 -11.15 6.02
C LYS A 177 -3.40 -11.64 5.03
N LEU A 178 -3.75 -11.67 3.76
CA LEU A 178 -2.88 -12.07 2.66
C LEU A 178 -2.55 -10.86 1.80
N GLY A 179 -1.46 -10.95 1.03
CA GLY A 179 -1.08 -9.92 0.07
C GLY A 179 0.25 -9.23 0.37
N ASP A 180 1.00 -9.70 1.37
CA ASP A 180 2.38 -9.24 1.57
C ASP A 180 3.26 -9.70 0.42
N PHE A 181 3.01 -10.88 -0.13
CA PHE A 181 3.83 -11.42 -1.21
C PHE A 181 3.46 -10.80 -2.54
N THR A 182 4.47 -10.30 -3.23
CA THR A 182 4.33 -9.55 -4.48
C THR A 182 5.02 -10.29 -5.63
N GLU A 183 4.60 -9.98 -6.85
CA GLU A 183 5.10 -10.61 -8.07
C GLU A 183 5.47 -9.52 -9.07
N CYS A 184 6.63 -9.66 -9.69
CA CYS A 184 7.01 -8.80 -10.81
C CYS A 184 6.16 -9.15 -12.03
N VAL A 185 5.39 -8.18 -12.51
CA VAL A 185 4.50 -8.40 -13.67
C VAL A 185 5.25 -8.69 -14.97
N HIS A 186 6.53 -8.29 -15.04
CA HIS A 186 7.42 -8.49 -16.18
C HIS A 186 8.02 -9.90 -16.15
N CYS A 187 8.96 -10.15 -15.23
CA CYS A 187 9.72 -11.42 -15.18
C CYS A 187 9.09 -12.54 -14.34
N LYS A 188 7.90 -12.31 -13.76
CA LYS A 188 7.14 -13.30 -12.95
C LYS A 188 7.83 -13.80 -11.68
N LYS A 189 8.95 -13.18 -11.28
CA LYS A 189 9.60 -13.45 -10.00
C LYS A 189 8.74 -13.00 -8.83
N CYS A 190 8.72 -13.80 -7.75
CA CYS A 190 7.96 -13.51 -6.54
C CYS A 190 8.88 -12.99 -5.43
N PHE A 191 8.36 -12.09 -4.58
CA PHE A 191 9.11 -11.44 -3.50
C PHE A 191 8.28 -11.41 -2.21
N PHE A 192 8.96 -11.43 -1.06
CA PHE A 192 8.29 -11.48 0.26
C PHE A 192 7.55 -10.19 0.64
N ASN A 193 7.84 -9.06 -0.01
CA ASN A 193 7.20 -7.77 0.26
C ASN A 193 7.39 -6.79 -0.92
N SER A 194 6.63 -5.70 -0.91
CA SER A 194 6.66 -4.65 -1.94
C SER A 194 7.98 -3.87 -1.98
N ILE A 195 8.69 -3.76 -0.86
CA ILE A 195 10.00 -3.08 -0.79
C ILE A 195 11.03 -3.88 -1.60
N SER A 196 11.05 -5.19 -1.44
CA SER A 196 11.90 -6.10 -2.19
C SER A 196 11.58 -6.10 -3.70
N LEU A 197 10.30 -6.09 -4.08
CA LEU A 197 9.90 -5.91 -5.48
C LEU A 197 10.35 -4.56 -6.05
N SER A 198 10.26 -3.49 -5.25
CA SER A 198 10.69 -2.15 -5.68
C SER A 198 12.20 -2.10 -5.93
N LYS A 199 13.00 -2.76 -5.07
CA LYS A 199 14.44 -2.92 -5.28
C LYS A 199 14.72 -3.73 -6.55
N HIS A 200 13.96 -4.81 -6.79
CA HIS A 200 14.10 -5.63 -7.99
C HIS A 200 13.90 -4.84 -9.29
N PHE A 201 13.01 -3.84 -9.35
CA PHE A 201 12.84 -3.02 -10.55
C PHE A 201 14.11 -2.29 -10.99
N ALA A 202 15.05 -2.01 -10.07
CA ALA A 202 16.33 -1.44 -10.44
C ALA A 202 17.17 -2.40 -11.31
N GLU A 203 17.02 -3.71 -11.14
CA GLU A 203 17.84 -4.76 -11.77
C GLU A 203 17.06 -5.60 -12.81
N CYS A 204 15.75 -5.41 -12.91
CA CYS A 204 14.88 -6.17 -13.80
C CYS A 204 15.09 -5.77 -15.27
N GLU A 205 15.75 -6.65 -16.04
CA GLU A 205 16.00 -6.44 -17.47
C GLU A 205 14.70 -6.30 -18.28
N GLU A 206 13.74 -7.21 -18.08
CA GLU A 206 12.45 -7.17 -18.79
C GLU A 206 11.63 -5.90 -18.49
N TYR A 207 11.73 -5.38 -17.26
CA TYR A 207 11.13 -4.09 -16.90
C TYR A 207 11.84 -2.95 -17.64
N ARG A 208 13.18 -2.91 -17.65
CA ARG A 208 13.97 -1.90 -18.36
C ARG A 208 13.68 -1.90 -19.86
N GLU A 209 13.56 -3.07 -20.48
CA GLU A 209 13.17 -3.22 -21.87
C GLU A 209 11.77 -2.67 -22.16
N SER A 210 10.81 -2.91 -21.26
CA SER A 210 9.45 -2.37 -21.39
C SER A 210 9.43 -0.84 -21.34
N LEU A 211 10.26 -0.23 -20.50
CA LEU A 211 10.43 1.24 -20.44
C LEU A 211 11.08 1.79 -21.72
N ASN A 212 12.06 1.09 -22.27
CA ASN A 212 12.75 1.51 -23.50
C ASN A 212 11.84 1.47 -24.74
N LYS A 213 10.93 0.48 -24.82
CA LYS A 213 9.88 0.45 -25.86
C LYS A 213 8.94 1.65 -25.75
N PHE A 214 8.58 2.07 -24.54
CA PHE A 214 7.76 3.28 -24.32
C PHE A 214 8.48 4.58 -24.70
N ASN A 215 9.79 4.67 -24.45
CA ASN A 215 10.58 5.86 -24.76
C ASN A 215 10.85 6.02 -26.26
N THR A 216 10.93 4.92 -27.01
CA THR A 216 11.20 4.95 -28.47
C THR A 216 9.96 5.29 -29.30
N THR A 217 8.75 5.01 -28.83
CA THR A 217 7.49 5.37 -29.53
C THR A 217 7.01 6.80 -29.24
N ASN A 218 7.52 7.45 -28.17
CA ASN A 218 7.09 8.80 -27.75
C ASN A 218 8.07 9.90 -28.16
N THR A 219 8.65 9.82 -29.36
CA THR A 219 9.35 10.97 -29.94
C THR A 219 8.33 12.01 -30.37
N HIS A 220 8.27 13.12 -29.64
CA HIS A 220 7.40 14.23 -29.96
C HIS A 220 8.09 15.16 -30.95
N ILE A 221 7.49 15.38 -32.12
CA ILE A 221 8.08 16.17 -33.21
C ILE A 221 7.46 17.57 -33.22
N CYS A 222 8.30 18.60 -33.36
CA CYS A 222 7.81 19.96 -33.59
C CYS A 222 7.19 20.09 -34.98
N LYS A 223 5.92 20.46 -35.06
CA LYS A 223 5.21 20.65 -36.34
C LYS A 223 5.76 21.78 -37.23
N TYR A 224 6.55 22.70 -36.66
CA TYR A 224 7.09 23.86 -37.37
C TYR A 224 8.52 23.65 -37.87
N CYS A 225 9.38 23.03 -37.05
CA CYS A 225 10.81 22.88 -37.36
C CYS A 225 11.30 21.43 -37.33
N HIS A 226 10.40 20.47 -37.12
CA HIS A 226 10.64 19.03 -37.16
C HIS A 226 11.72 18.48 -36.23
N ILE A 227 12.16 19.26 -35.23
CA ILE A 227 13.07 18.78 -34.18
C ILE A 227 12.34 17.75 -33.30
N LEU A 228 13.07 16.67 -32.97
CA LEU A 228 12.62 15.57 -32.12
C LEU A 228 12.86 15.88 -30.64
N PHE A 229 11.88 15.55 -29.80
CA PHE A 229 11.96 15.69 -28.35
C PHE A 229 11.59 14.39 -27.65
N ALA A 230 12.38 14.03 -26.63
CA ALA A 230 12.12 12.84 -25.80
C ALA A 230 10.91 12.98 -24.85
N ARG A 231 10.36 14.19 -24.66
CA ARG A 231 9.23 14.47 -23.75
C ARG A 231 8.32 15.55 -24.33
N ASN A 232 7.00 15.39 -24.19
CA ASN A 232 6.01 16.40 -24.63
C ASN A 232 6.25 17.77 -23.97
N SER A 233 6.59 17.81 -22.68
CA SER A 233 6.89 19.07 -21.97
C SER A 233 8.06 19.84 -22.60
N SER A 234 9.06 19.12 -23.13
CA SER A 234 10.19 19.73 -23.83
C SER A 234 9.78 20.26 -25.20
N LEU A 235 8.92 19.52 -25.92
CA LEU A 235 8.31 19.99 -27.15
C LEU A 235 7.47 21.27 -26.91
N GLN A 236 6.61 21.28 -25.89
CA GLN A 236 5.77 22.45 -25.58
C GLN A 236 6.61 23.69 -25.25
N ARG A 237 7.66 23.52 -24.43
CA ARG A 237 8.60 24.61 -24.13
C ARG A 237 9.33 25.11 -25.37
N HIS A 238 9.69 24.22 -26.30
CA HIS A 238 10.27 24.59 -27.57
C HIS A 238 9.27 25.38 -28.43
N ILE A 239 8.06 24.84 -28.64
CA ILE A 239 7.01 25.48 -29.44
C ILE A 239 6.70 26.88 -28.92
N ASN A 240 6.59 27.06 -27.60
CA ASN A 240 6.20 28.34 -27.01
C ASN A 240 7.30 29.39 -26.99
N ASN A 241 8.55 28.99 -26.70
CA ASN A 241 9.56 29.99 -26.33
C ASN A 241 10.80 29.96 -27.22
N ARG A 242 11.01 28.93 -28.03
CA ARG A 242 12.30 28.70 -28.71
C ARG A 242 12.18 28.33 -30.19
N CYS A 243 10.96 28.15 -30.71
CA CYS A 243 10.76 27.82 -32.10
C CYS A 243 10.91 29.06 -32.98
N LYS A 244 12.08 29.22 -33.60
CA LYS A 244 12.39 30.35 -34.48
C LYS A 244 11.41 30.50 -35.64
N ILE A 245 10.92 29.38 -36.18
CA ILE A 245 9.98 29.36 -37.32
C ILE A 245 8.60 29.91 -36.88
N ARG A 246 8.01 29.35 -35.81
CA ARG A 246 6.73 29.85 -35.26
C ARG A 246 6.82 31.32 -34.85
N ASN A 247 7.89 31.73 -34.17
CA ASN A 247 8.02 33.12 -33.70
C ASN A 247 8.15 34.10 -34.88
N GLY A 248 8.83 33.70 -35.97
CA GLY A 248 8.90 34.50 -37.19
C GLY A 248 7.54 34.64 -37.89
N GLU A 249 6.72 33.58 -37.90
CA GLU A 249 5.35 33.64 -38.44
C GLU A 249 4.41 34.51 -37.58
N LEU A 250 4.51 34.42 -36.25
CA LEU A 250 3.71 35.22 -35.33
C LEU A 250 4.01 36.71 -35.49
N GLN A 251 5.29 37.07 -35.58
CA GLN A 251 5.73 38.46 -35.76
C GLN A 251 5.24 39.06 -37.09
N LYS A 252 5.23 38.27 -38.18
CA LYS A 252 4.63 38.70 -39.45
C LYS A 252 3.13 38.95 -39.34
N CYS A 253 2.41 38.09 -38.61
CA CYS A 253 0.97 38.21 -38.42
C CYS A 253 0.60 39.43 -37.54
N GLU A 254 1.39 39.74 -36.52
CA GLU A 254 1.23 40.93 -35.67
C GLU A 254 1.45 42.22 -36.47
N MET A 255 2.49 42.27 -37.31
CA MET A 255 2.73 43.43 -38.20
C MET A 255 1.55 43.68 -39.16
N GLN A 256 0.97 42.61 -39.73
CA GLN A 256 -0.19 42.74 -40.62
C GLN A 256 -1.44 43.22 -39.86
N LYS A 257 -1.63 42.79 -38.62
CA LYS A 257 -2.74 43.23 -37.77
C LYS A 257 -2.64 44.73 -37.45
N ASP A 258 -1.45 45.22 -37.11
CA ASP A 258 -1.22 46.64 -36.84
C ASP A 258 -1.44 47.50 -38.08
N GLU A 259 -1.05 47.00 -39.26
CA GLU A 259 -1.30 47.70 -40.53
C GLU A 259 -2.80 47.78 -40.86
N LEU A 260 -3.54 46.68 -40.64
CA LEU A 260 -4.99 46.67 -40.81
C LEU A 260 -5.71 47.57 -39.81
N GLN A 261 -5.24 47.62 -38.55
CA GLN A 261 -5.82 48.50 -37.54
C GLN A 261 -5.66 49.97 -37.94
N LYS A 262 -4.47 50.38 -38.39
CA LYS A 262 -4.25 51.76 -38.89
C LYS A 262 -5.13 52.12 -40.06
N LYS A 263 -5.33 51.18 -41.00
CA LYS A 263 -6.25 51.38 -42.14
C LYS A 263 -7.70 51.53 -41.68
N ASN A 264 -8.10 50.74 -40.69
CA ASN A 264 -9.45 50.80 -40.12
C ASN A 264 -9.69 52.13 -39.39
N ASP A 265 -8.75 52.58 -38.56
CA ASP A 265 -8.86 53.86 -37.83
C ASP A 265 -8.95 55.04 -38.81
N ALA A 266 -8.18 55.01 -39.91
CA ALA A 266 -8.27 56.02 -40.96
C ALA A 266 -9.63 56.03 -41.68
N LEU A 267 -10.22 54.86 -41.91
CA LEU A 267 -11.56 54.75 -42.50
C LEU A 267 -12.64 55.30 -41.56
N VAL A 268 -12.56 55.02 -40.26
CA VAL A 268 -13.50 55.55 -39.26
C VAL A 268 -13.48 57.08 -39.27
N ILE A 269 -12.29 57.69 -39.23
CA ILE A 269 -12.14 59.16 -39.31
C ILE A 269 -12.73 59.71 -40.60
N HIS A 270 -12.58 59.01 -41.73
CA HIS A 270 -13.14 59.46 -43.01
C HIS A 270 -14.68 59.40 -43.01
N ILE A 271 -15.26 58.34 -42.45
CA ILE A 271 -16.71 58.19 -42.30
C ILE A 271 -17.28 59.30 -41.42
N GLU A 272 -16.64 59.62 -40.29
CA GLU A 272 -17.08 60.70 -39.40
C GLU A 272 -17.09 62.07 -40.11
N LYS A 273 -16.09 62.34 -40.96
CA LYS A 273 -16.06 63.56 -41.77
C LYS A 273 -17.24 63.63 -42.75
N LEU A 274 -17.51 62.54 -43.46
CA LEU A 274 -18.64 62.47 -44.40
C LEU A 274 -19.99 62.65 -43.70
N ILE A 275 -20.17 62.05 -42.51
CA ILE A 275 -21.39 62.23 -41.71
C ILE A 275 -21.57 63.71 -41.33
N ASN A 276 -20.51 64.39 -40.90
CA ASN A 276 -20.57 65.81 -40.56
C ASN A 276 -20.88 66.68 -41.80
N GLU A 277 -20.31 66.36 -42.95
CA GLU A 277 -20.60 67.06 -44.22
C GLU A 277 -22.06 66.90 -44.63
N ILE A 278 -22.62 65.69 -44.51
CA ILE A 278 -24.05 65.42 -44.77
C ILE A 278 -24.93 66.21 -43.81
N ALA A 279 -24.62 66.23 -42.51
CA ALA A 279 -25.39 66.97 -41.52
C ALA A 279 -25.41 68.49 -41.80
N ILE A 280 -24.27 69.06 -42.25
CA ILE A 280 -24.18 70.46 -42.67
C ILE A 280 -25.04 70.70 -43.92
N PHE A 281 -25.01 69.78 -44.89
CA PHE A 281 -25.79 69.89 -46.12
C PHE A 281 -27.30 69.84 -45.86
N GLU A 282 -27.75 68.94 -44.98
CA GLU A 282 -29.15 68.85 -44.55
C GLU A 282 -29.62 70.13 -43.85
N THR A 283 -28.79 70.68 -42.97
CA THR A 283 -29.10 71.93 -42.24
C THR A 283 -29.21 73.13 -43.18
N ASN A 284 -28.34 73.22 -44.19
CA ASN A 284 -28.37 74.29 -45.19
C ASN A 284 -29.59 74.18 -46.14
N ASN A 285 -30.02 72.97 -46.49
CA ASN A 285 -31.23 72.77 -47.29
C ASN A 285 -32.51 73.14 -46.53
N ILE A 286 -32.59 72.85 -45.23
CA ILE A 286 -33.73 73.25 -44.40
C ILE A 286 -33.83 74.79 -44.32
N ASN A 287 -32.71 75.48 -44.13
CA ASN A 287 -32.69 76.96 -44.08
C ASN A 287 -33.05 77.64 -45.40
N ASN A 288 -32.79 76.99 -46.55
CA ASN A 288 -33.18 77.49 -47.86
C ASN A 288 -34.64 77.23 -48.23
N THR A 289 -35.35 76.36 -47.50
CA THR A 289 -36.77 76.04 -47.75
C THR A 289 -37.73 76.92 -46.93
N ILE A 290 -37.21 77.73 -46.00
CA ILE A 290 -37.99 78.59 -45.08
C ILE A 290 -37.93 80.10 -45.48
N LYS A 291 -37.35 80.43 -46.64
CA LYS A 291 -37.42 81.78 -47.25
C LYS A 291 -38.34 81.78 -48.45
#